data_AF-I6SZL5-F1
#
_entry.id   AF-I6SZL5-F1
#
_cell.length_a   1.000
_cell.length_b   1.000
_cell.length_c   1.000
_cell.angle_alpha   90.00
_cell.angle_beta   90.00
_cell.angle_gamma   90.00
#
_symmetry.space_group_name_H-M   'P 1'
#
loop_
_entity.id
_entity.type
_entity.pdbx_description
1 polymer ?
#
loop_
_entity_poly.entity_id
_entity_poly.type
_entity_poly.pdbx_seq_one_letter_code
_entity_poly.pdbx_strand_id
1 'polypeptide(L)'
;MTISLDSIDKEENDKNRGRGCYEIAMRDIRNLLDIGFHNIYVNATFTNYNLKSVDQTIEFFKENGIAYKLGGFSELGRGSMADISLSFEERKEIECKEKSAQRSAFLKPFTIKESCGLGLGEFVINPVGDIFACKLLETDDYKLGNIRKNKLADIYNHKEIELLESQNIHHLSGCQTCSFRYLCGGGCRAQHYYHTNDIHGVDRSECQLLQELIKNQMYRIWKQTEMT
;
A
#
# COMPACT_ATOMS: atom_id res chain seq x y z
N MET A 1 17.33 5.86 -1.15
CA MET A 1 16.53 6.44 -2.24
C MET A 1 15.49 5.45 -2.70
N THR A 2 14.25 5.87 -2.98
CA THR A 2 13.23 4.99 -3.57
C THR A 2 13.06 5.31 -5.05
N ILE A 3 13.17 4.31 -5.91
CA ILE A 3 12.97 4.38 -7.35
C ILE A 3 11.73 3.55 -7.69
N SER A 4 10.94 3.98 -8.67
CA SER A 4 9.81 3.19 -9.14
C SER A 4 10.18 2.45 -10.42
N LEU A 5 10.06 1.13 -10.39
CA LEU A 5 10.34 0.22 -11.48
C LEU A 5 9.40 -0.97 -11.34
N ASP A 6 8.54 -1.15 -12.33
CA ASP A 6 7.42 -2.11 -12.27
C ASP A 6 7.77 -3.45 -12.93
N SER A 7 8.76 -3.48 -13.81
CA SER A 7 9.25 -4.69 -14.48
C SER A 7 10.70 -4.51 -14.92
N ILE A 8 11.46 -5.61 -14.97
CA ILE A 8 12.76 -5.65 -15.65
C ILE A 8 12.63 -5.70 -17.17
N ASP A 9 11.44 -6.01 -17.67
CA ASP A 9 11.09 -5.92 -19.08
C ASP A 9 10.68 -4.49 -19.40
N LYS A 10 11.32 -3.92 -20.42
CA LYS A 10 11.11 -2.54 -20.82
C LYS A 10 9.69 -2.28 -21.30
N GLU A 11 9.14 -3.17 -22.12
CA GLU A 11 7.81 -2.96 -22.70
C GLU A 11 6.74 -3.02 -21.61
N GLU A 12 6.86 -3.97 -20.69
CA GLU A 12 5.95 -4.10 -19.56
C GLU A 12 6.02 -2.88 -18.62
N ASN A 13 7.23 -2.42 -18.26
CA ASN A 13 7.38 -1.27 -17.40
C ASN A 13 6.86 0.01 -18.07
N ASP A 14 7.20 0.25 -19.33
CA ASP A 14 6.80 1.45 -20.04
C ASP A 14 5.28 1.47 -20.34
N LYS A 15 4.63 0.31 -20.46
CA LYS A 15 3.15 0.23 -20.52
C LYS A 15 2.51 0.75 -19.23
N ASN A 16 3.10 0.49 -18.07
CA ASN A 16 2.60 0.98 -16.79
C ASN A 16 2.95 2.43 -16.51
N ARG A 17 4.19 2.83 -16.80
CA ARG A 17 4.77 4.10 -16.32
C ARG A 17 4.87 5.18 -17.39
N GLY A 18 4.77 4.81 -18.65
CA GLY A 18 4.99 5.68 -19.80
C GLY A 18 6.29 5.39 -20.53
N ARG A 19 6.32 5.76 -21.82
CA ARG A 19 7.45 5.52 -22.71
C ARG A 19 8.75 6.15 -22.20
N GLY A 20 9.81 5.35 -22.12
CA GLY A 20 11.15 5.76 -21.72
C GLY A 20 11.40 5.74 -20.22
N CYS A 21 10.39 5.46 -19.39
CA CYS A 21 10.53 5.43 -17.94
C CYS A 21 11.48 4.32 -17.47
N TYR A 22 11.48 3.17 -18.14
CA TYR A 22 12.39 2.07 -17.84
C TYR A 22 13.85 2.50 -17.90
N GLU A 23 14.26 3.16 -18.98
CA GLU A 23 15.66 3.56 -19.19
C GLU A 23 16.10 4.58 -18.15
N ILE A 24 15.22 5.51 -17.76
CA ILE A 24 15.49 6.49 -16.72
C ILE A 24 15.69 5.78 -15.38
N ALA A 25 14.75 4.91 -14.98
CA ALA A 25 14.82 4.19 -13.71
C ALA A 25 16.08 3.30 -13.62
N MET A 26 16.39 2.56 -14.70
CA MET A 26 17.56 1.68 -14.74
C MET A 26 18.87 2.46 -14.76
N ARG A 27 18.93 3.60 -15.47
CA ARG A 27 20.10 4.50 -15.40
C ARG A 27 20.32 5.00 -13.98
N ASP A 28 19.25 5.42 -13.30
CA ASP A 28 19.36 5.94 -11.94
C ASP A 28 19.81 4.84 -10.95
N ILE A 29 19.29 3.61 -11.08
CA ILE A 29 19.76 2.45 -10.28
C ILE A 29 21.25 2.18 -10.53
N ARG A 30 21.68 2.11 -11.80
CA ARG A 30 23.09 1.85 -12.15
C ARG A 30 24.01 2.93 -11.59
N ASN A 31 23.67 4.20 -11.79
CA ASN A 31 24.45 5.32 -11.25
C ASN A 31 24.63 5.24 -9.73
N LEU A 32 23.58 4.83 -8.99
CA LEU A 32 23.66 4.67 -7.54
C LEU A 32 24.54 3.47 -7.14
N LEU A 33 24.44 2.35 -7.86
CA LEU A 33 25.29 1.18 -7.63
C LEU A 33 26.77 1.49 -7.93
N ASP A 34 27.05 2.20 -9.02
CA ASP A 34 28.40 2.54 -9.47
C ASP A 34 29.17 3.41 -8.44
N ILE A 35 28.45 4.25 -7.69
CA ILE A 35 29.04 5.06 -6.60
C ILE A 35 29.06 4.33 -5.24
N GLY A 36 28.67 3.05 -5.20
CA GLY A 36 28.61 2.26 -3.97
C GLY A 36 27.47 2.67 -3.02
N PHE A 37 26.40 3.29 -3.52
CA PHE A 37 25.24 3.64 -2.70
C PHE A 37 24.30 2.43 -2.60
N HIS A 38 24.30 1.75 -1.45
CA HIS A 38 23.51 0.53 -1.25
C HIS A 38 22.12 0.74 -0.64
N ASN A 39 21.79 1.96 -0.20
CA ASN A 39 20.46 2.29 0.35
C ASN A 39 19.42 2.55 -0.77
N ILE A 40 19.38 1.65 -1.76
CA ILE A 40 18.46 1.68 -2.89
C ILE A 40 17.23 0.88 -2.55
N TYR A 41 16.09 1.46 -2.90
CA TYR A 41 14.81 0.84 -2.67
C TYR A 41 13.93 0.94 -3.91
N VAL A 42 13.15 -0.10 -4.19
CA VAL A 42 12.23 -0.11 -5.33
C VAL A 42 10.78 -0.28 -4.86
N ASN A 43 9.89 0.53 -5.41
CA ASN A 43 8.45 0.29 -5.35
C ASN A 43 7.99 -0.21 -6.72
N ALA A 44 7.47 -1.44 -6.78
CA ALA A 44 6.95 -2.06 -7.99
C ALA A 44 5.43 -2.23 -7.89
N THR A 45 4.71 -1.75 -8.89
CA THR A 45 3.27 -1.93 -9.06
C THR A 45 3.00 -2.97 -10.14
N PHE A 46 2.24 -4.01 -9.79
CA PHE A 46 1.84 -5.06 -10.72
C PHE A 46 0.41 -4.85 -11.23
N THR A 47 0.24 -5.14 -12.51
CA THR A 47 -0.94 -4.90 -13.37
C THR A 47 -1.10 -6.11 -14.27
N ASN A 48 -2.20 -6.18 -15.04
CA ASN A 48 -2.36 -7.21 -16.08
C ASN A 48 -1.24 -7.22 -17.16
N TYR A 49 -0.40 -6.19 -17.26
CA TYR A 49 0.68 -6.11 -18.26
C TYR A 49 2.00 -6.77 -17.85
N ASN A 50 2.30 -6.88 -16.56
CA ASN A 50 3.64 -7.26 -16.07
C ASN A 50 3.64 -8.47 -15.13
N LEU A 51 2.56 -9.26 -15.10
CA LEU A 51 2.49 -10.46 -14.25
C LEU A 51 3.52 -11.53 -14.62
N LYS A 52 3.92 -11.60 -15.90
CA LYS A 52 4.81 -12.65 -16.42
C LYS A 52 6.25 -12.52 -15.93
N SER A 53 6.69 -11.30 -15.64
CA SER A 53 8.08 -11.01 -15.24
C SER A 53 8.24 -10.77 -13.75
N VAL A 54 7.18 -10.95 -12.94
CA VAL A 54 7.20 -10.68 -11.48
C VAL A 54 8.41 -11.34 -10.81
N ASP A 55 8.60 -12.64 -11.05
CA ASP A 55 9.66 -13.40 -10.39
C ASP A 55 11.06 -12.99 -10.87
N GLN A 56 11.22 -12.73 -12.18
CA GLN A 56 12.48 -12.22 -12.75
C GLN A 56 12.81 -10.83 -12.21
N THR A 57 11.80 -9.99 -12.03
CA THR A 57 11.93 -8.64 -11.47
C THR A 57 12.36 -8.70 -10.00
N ILE A 58 11.75 -9.59 -9.21
CA ILE A 58 12.15 -9.81 -7.81
C ILE A 58 13.57 -10.35 -7.72
N GLU A 59 13.95 -11.30 -8.57
CA GLU A 59 15.29 -11.88 -8.56
C GLU A 59 16.35 -10.82 -8.88
N PHE A 60 16.11 -9.98 -9.88
CA PHE A 60 16.98 -8.84 -10.17
C PHE A 60 17.19 -7.93 -8.95
N PHE A 61 16.14 -7.64 -8.18
CA PHE A 61 16.29 -6.83 -6.96
C PHE A 61 17.17 -7.54 -5.93
N LYS A 62 16.99 -8.85 -5.73
CA LYS A 62 17.78 -9.64 -4.78
C LYS A 62 19.26 -9.70 -5.18
N GLU A 63 19.56 -10.03 -6.43
CA GLU A 63 20.92 -10.14 -6.97
C GLU A 63 21.72 -8.83 -6.83
N ASN A 64 21.03 -7.69 -6.91
CA ASN A 64 21.65 -6.37 -6.82
C ASN A 64 21.58 -5.76 -5.40
N GLY A 65 21.13 -6.51 -4.40
CA GLY A 65 21.01 -6.02 -3.02
C GLY A 65 20.01 -4.87 -2.86
N ILE A 66 19.02 -4.76 -3.75
CA ILE A 66 18.01 -3.71 -3.76
C ILE A 66 16.82 -4.16 -2.91
N ALA A 67 16.47 -3.38 -1.88
CA ALA A 67 15.29 -3.68 -1.09
C ALA A 67 14.01 -3.20 -1.79
N TYR A 68 12.93 -3.98 -1.75
CA TYR A 68 11.77 -3.72 -2.59
C TYR A 68 10.43 -3.82 -1.84
N LYS A 69 9.43 -3.10 -2.36
CA LYS A 69 8.02 -3.22 -1.99
C LYS A 69 7.22 -3.55 -3.24
N LEU A 70 6.44 -4.62 -3.14
CA LEU A 70 5.51 -5.07 -4.17
C LEU A 70 4.09 -4.67 -3.78
N GLY A 71 3.27 -4.33 -4.76
CA GLY A 71 1.83 -4.14 -4.57
C GLY A 71 1.08 -4.30 -5.88
N GLY A 72 -0.15 -4.81 -5.80
CA GLY A 72 -1.06 -4.81 -6.94
C GLY A 72 -1.57 -3.41 -7.25
N PHE A 73 -1.91 -3.16 -8.52
CA PHE A 73 -2.64 -1.98 -8.91
C PHE A 73 -3.94 -1.87 -8.12
N SER A 74 -4.29 -0.65 -7.70
CA SER A 74 -5.47 -0.37 -6.90
C SER A 74 -6.36 0.58 -7.68
N GLU A 75 -7.62 0.20 -7.87
CA GLU A 75 -8.63 0.94 -8.64
C GLU A 75 -9.20 2.13 -7.85
N LEU A 76 -8.33 2.99 -7.33
CA LEU A 76 -8.72 4.09 -6.45
C LEU A 76 -8.73 5.43 -7.20
N GLY A 77 -9.68 6.30 -6.85
CA GLY A 77 -9.77 7.63 -7.45
C GLY A 77 -9.82 7.57 -8.98
N ARG A 78 -8.89 8.25 -9.66
CA ARG A 78 -8.79 8.20 -11.14
C ARG A 78 -8.31 6.84 -11.68
N GLY A 79 -7.67 6.02 -10.84
CA GLY A 79 -7.19 4.69 -11.23
C GLY A 79 -8.32 3.73 -11.58
N SER A 80 -9.54 3.96 -11.10
CA SER A 80 -10.73 3.16 -11.45
C SER A 80 -11.10 3.20 -12.93
N MET A 81 -10.59 4.19 -13.68
CA MET A 81 -10.83 4.32 -15.13
C MET A 81 -9.77 3.61 -15.99
N ALA A 82 -8.76 2.99 -15.37
CA ALA A 82 -7.64 2.37 -16.09
C ALA A 82 -7.95 0.90 -16.43
N ASP A 83 -7.55 0.46 -17.63
CA ASP A 83 -7.71 -0.92 -18.09
C ASP A 83 -6.47 -1.79 -17.78
N ILE A 84 -6.02 -1.71 -16.53
CA ILE A 84 -4.76 -2.35 -16.07
C ILE A 84 -4.92 -3.20 -14.80
N SER A 85 -6.16 -3.47 -14.44
CA SER A 85 -6.55 -4.09 -13.18
C SER A 85 -6.21 -5.56 -13.10
N LEU A 86 -6.15 -6.05 -11.87
CA LEU A 86 -5.92 -7.45 -11.55
C LEU A 86 -7.23 -8.10 -11.14
N SER A 87 -7.43 -9.36 -11.53
CA SER A 87 -8.42 -10.20 -10.88
C SER A 87 -8.08 -10.42 -9.41
N PHE A 88 -9.06 -10.87 -8.62
CA PHE A 88 -8.86 -11.19 -7.21
C PHE A 88 -7.72 -12.19 -7.00
N GLU A 89 -7.65 -13.24 -7.81
CA GLU A 89 -6.61 -14.27 -7.68
C GLU A 89 -5.22 -13.75 -8.06
N GLU A 90 -5.10 -12.94 -9.12
CA GLU A 90 -3.83 -12.32 -9.49
C GLU A 90 -3.35 -11.35 -8.41
N ARG A 91 -4.25 -10.51 -7.85
CA ARG A 91 -3.90 -9.61 -6.75
C ARG A 91 -3.50 -10.39 -5.50
N LYS A 92 -4.22 -11.46 -5.17
CA LYS A 92 -3.89 -12.35 -4.05
C LYS A 92 -2.51 -12.96 -4.23
N GLU A 93 -2.19 -13.46 -5.43
CA GLU A 93 -0.88 -14.00 -5.75
C GLU A 93 0.23 -12.98 -5.47
N ILE A 94 0.13 -11.78 -6.06
CA ILE A 94 1.11 -10.70 -5.89
C ILE A 94 1.28 -10.30 -4.43
N GLU A 95 0.17 -10.11 -3.70
CA GLU A 95 0.21 -9.67 -2.30
C GLU A 95 0.76 -10.75 -1.36
N CYS A 96 0.67 -12.03 -1.73
CA CYS A 96 1.24 -13.17 -1.01
C CYS A 96 2.72 -13.45 -1.34
N LYS A 97 3.28 -12.87 -2.41
CA LYS A 97 4.69 -13.07 -2.79
C LYS A 97 5.66 -12.65 -1.67
N GLU A 98 6.89 -13.13 -1.76
CA GLU A 98 7.95 -12.74 -0.84
C GLU A 98 8.25 -11.24 -0.94
N LYS A 99 8.25 -10.54 0.20
CA LYS A 99 8.52 -9.10 0.28
C LYS A 99 9.87 -8.89 0.98
N SER A 100 10.61 -7.85 0.58
CA SER A 100 11.90 -7.52 1.20
C SER A 100 11.73 -7.15 2.68
N ALA A 101 12.44 -7.84 3.58
CA ALA A 101 12.39 -7.63 5.02
C ALA A 101 12.73 -6.19 5.45
N GLN A 102 13.58 -5.51 4.68
CA GLN A 102 14.04 -4.15 4.97
C GLN A 102 13.00 -3.08 4.63
N ARG A 103 12.04 -3.39 3.75
CA ARG A 103 11.08 -2.42 3.19
C ARG A 103 9.64 -2.74 3.48
N SER A 104 9.35 -4.03 3.60
CA SER A 104 8.09 -4.52 4.10
C SER A 104 8.41 -5.11 5.45
N ALA A 105 8.03 -4.41 6.52
CA ALA A 105 8.00 -5.07 7.81
C ALA A 105 7.17 -6.34 7.62
N PHE A 106 7.76 -7.51 7.86
CA PHE A 106 6.96 -8.68 8.17
C PHE A 106 5.93 -8.23 9.19
N LEU A 107 4.69 -8.69 9.06
CA LEU A 107 3.75 -8.55 10.17
C LEU A 107 4.48 -9.12 11.38
N LYS A 108 4.94 -8.26 12.29
CA LYS A 108 5.38 -8.71 13.61
C LYS A 108 4.16 -9.42 14.15
N PRO A 109 4.21 -10.76 14.28
CA PRO A 109 3.01 -11.52 14.54
C PRO A 109 2.32 -10.92 15.77
N PHE A 110 1.01 -10.71 15.64
CA PHE A 110 0.14 -10.26 16.75
C PHE A 110 0.30 -8.82 17.22
N THR A 111 0.77 -7.89 16.38
CA THR A 111 0.60 -6.47 16.69
C THR A 111 -0.89 -6.10 16.63
N ILE A 112 -1.47 -5.74 17.77
CA ILE A 112 -2.86 -5.30 17.87
C ILE A 112 -3.01 -3.94 17.18
N LYS A 113 -3.94 -3.86 16.23
CA LYS A 113 -4.31 -2.64 15.51
C LYS A 113 -5.79 -2.41 15.62
N GLU A 114 -6.18 -1.17 15.90
CA GLU A 114 -7.59 -0.77 15.96
C GLU A 114 -8.00 0.13 14.78
N SER A 115 -7.04 0.58 13.98
CA SER A 115 -7.28 1.40 12.79
C SER A 115 -6.23 1.16 11.71
N CYS A 116 -6.50 1.65 10.49
CA CYS A 116 -5.55 1.58 9.39
C CYS A 116 -4.38 2.59 9.52
N GLY A 117 -4.46 3.49 10.50
CA GLY A 117 -3.46 4.53 10.74
C GLY A 117 -3.72 5.86 10.02
N LEU A 118 -4.83 6.01 9.29
CA LEU A 118 -5.21 7.31 8.71
C LEU A 118 -5.33 8.37 9.81
N GLY A 119 -4.75 9.55 9.60
CA GLY A 119 -4.69 10.65 10.55
C GLY A 119 -3.86 10.40 11.82
N LEU A 120 -3.61 9.14 12.20
CA LEU A 120 -2.88 8.77 13.43
C LEU A 120 -1.40 8.49 13.17
N GLY A 121 -1.09 7.73 12.11
CA GLY A 121 0.26 7.36 11.70
C GLY A 121 0.75 8.10 10.46
N GLU A 122 -0.17 8.69 9.69
CA GLU A 122 0.15 9.53 8.54
C GLU A 122 -0.89 10.66 8.37
N PHE A 123 -0.48 11.68 7.64
CA PHE A 123 -1.36 12.69 7.04
C PHE A 123 -0.71 13.19 5.76
N VAL A 124 -1.48 13.89 4.93
CA VAL A 124 -0.97 14.49 3.69
C VAL A 124 -1.27 15.97 3.66
N ILE A 125 -0.34 16.73 3.09
CA ILE A 125 -0.54 18.12 2.69
C ILE A 125 -0.36 18.17 1.18
N ASN A 126 -1.40 18.55 0.44
CA ASN A 126 -1.30 18.68 -1.01
C ASN A 126 -0.63 20.03 -1.42
N PRO A 127 -0.30 20.24 -2.71
CA PRO A 127 0.42 21.44 -3.15
C PRO A 127 -0.27 22.79 -2.87
N VAL A 128 -1.61 22.80 -2.75
CA VAL A 128 -2.38 24.01 -2.41
C VAL A 128 -2.50 24.22 -0.90
N GLY A 129 -1.97 23.29 -0.10
CA GLY A 129 -1.91 23.36 1.36
C GLY A 129 -3.08 22.69 2.07
N ASP A 130 -3.99 22.03 1.35
CA ASP A 130 -5.06 21.27 2.00
C ASP A 130 -4.49 20.04 2.70
N ILE A 131 -5.03 19.75 3.88
CA ILE A 131 -4.60 18.66 4.75
C ILE A 131 -5.66 17.56 4.72
N PHE A 132 -5.24 16.32 4.52
CA PHE A 132 -6.09 15.13 4.51
C PHE A 132 -5.52 14.06 5.45
N ALA A 133 -6.40 13.20 5.98
CA ALA A 133 -6.01 12.14 6.90
C ALA A 133 -5.18 11.02 6.25
N CYS A 134 -5.31 10.82 4.93
CA CYS A 134 -4.58 9.78 4.20
C CYS A 134 -4.30 10.27 2.78
N LYS A 135 -3.11 9.94 2.26
CA LYS A 135 -2.71 10.27 0.87
C LYS A 135 -3.57 9.61 -0.21
N LEU A 136 -4.32 8.57 0.14
CA LEU A 136 -5.24 7.88 -0.76
C LEU A 136 -6.66 8.44 -0.69
N LEU A 137 -6.93 9.39 0.22
CA LEU A 137 -8.25 9.96 0.48
C LEU A 137 -8.19 11.49 0.39
N GLU A 138 -7.69 12.00 -0.73
CA GLU A 138 -7.77 13.43 -1.07
C GLU A 138 -9.19 13.77 -1.58
N THR A 139 -10.19 13.54 -0.74
CA THR A 139 -11.61 13.85 -0.98
C THR A 139 -12.15 14.77 0.10
N ASP A 140 -13.23 15.48 -0.18
CA ASP A 140 -13.81 16.44 0.77
C ASP A 140 -14.25 15.77 2.09
N ASP A 141 -14.70 14.51 2.04
CA ASP A 141 -15.06 13.71 3.23
C ASP A 141 -13.91 13.49 4.21
N TYR A 142 -12.66 13.53 3.74
CA TYR A 142 -11.46 13.27 4.53
C TYR A 142 -10.54 14.50 4.66
N LYS A 143 -11.02 15.67 4.26
CA LYS A 143 -10.30 16.94 4.37
C LYS A 143 -10.35 17.44 5.82
N LEU A 144 -9.17 17.65 6.41
CA LEU A 144 -9.00 18.09 7.79
C LEU A 144 -8.81 19.61 7.92
N GLY A 145 -8.36 20.29 6.86
CA GLY A 145 -8.15 21.73 6.90
C GLY A 145 -7.18 22.23 5.83
N ASN A 146 -6.57 23.39 6.06
CA ASN A 146 -5.53 23.93 5.18
C ASN A 146 -4.40 24.59 6.00
N ILE A 147 -3.15 24.18 5.77
CA ILE A 147 -1.98 24.64 6.54
C ILE A 147 -1.70 26.14 6.40
N ARG A 148 -2.22 26.77 5.34
CA ARG A 148 -2.08 28.22 5.11
C ARG A 148 -3.09 29.04 5.92
N LYS A 149 -4.12 28.39 6.47
CA LYS A 149 -5.23 29.03 7.20
C LYS A 149 -5.26 28.63 8.67
N ASN A 150 -4.88 27.39 8.98
CA ASN A 150 -4.97 26.79 10.30
C ASN A 150 -3.58 26.37 10.80
N LYS A 151 -3.31 26.44 12.11
CA LYS A 151 -2.14 25.75 12.66
C LYS A 151 -2.43 24.26 12.66
N LEU A 152 -1.40 23.45 12.36
CA LEU A 152 -1.54 21.99 12.34
C LEU A 152 -2.01 21.43 13.69
N ALA A 153 -1.51 21.99 14.80
CA ALA A 153 -1.93 21.59 16.14
C ALA A 153 -3.43 21.83 16.38
N ASP A 154 -4.00 22.90 15.83
CA ASP A 154 -5.42 23.22 16.01
C ASP A 154 -6.30 22.21 15.27
N ILE A 155 -5.88 21.76 14.09
CA ILE A 155 -6.57 20.73 13.30
C ILE A 155 -6.66 19.40 14.07
N TYR A 156 -5.59 19.03 14.77
CA TYR A 156 -5.55 17.80 15.55
C TYR A 156 -6.14 17.91 16.96
N ASN A 157 -6.49 19.11 17.42
CA ASN A 157 -7.12 19.35 18.72
C ASN A 157 -8.63 19.62 18.62
N HIS A 158 -9.20 19.64 17.40
CA HIS A 158 -10.61 19.93 17.14
C HIS A 158 -11.37 18.73 16.55
N LYS A 159 -12.64 18.96 16.19
CA LYS A 159 -13.70 17.99 15.80
C LYS A 159 -13.28 16.96 14.74
N GLU A 160 -12.20 17.20 14.02
CA GLU A 160 -11.62 16.32 13.02
C GLU A 160 -11.07 15.00 13.61
N ILE A 161 -10.87 14.91 14.94
CA ILE A 161 -10.67 13.64 15.66
C ILE A 161 -11.89 12.72 15.52
N GLU A 162 -13.13 13.25 15.51
CA GLU A 162 -14.34 12.40 15.43
C GLU A 162 -14.34 11.56 14.15
N LEU A 163 -13.89 12.14 13.03
CA LEU A 163 -13.69 11.39 11.79
C LEU A 163 -12.70 10.26 12.02
N LEU A 164 -11.53 10.52 12.61
CA LEU A 164 -10.50 9.50 12.83
C LEU A 164 -10.97 8.39 13.78
N GLU A 165 -11.63 8.77 14.87
CA GLU A 165 -12.22 7.83 15.84
C GLU A 165 -13.27 6.95 15.17
N SER A 166 -14.13 7.52 14.34
CA SER A 166 -15.18 6.79 13.63
C SER A 166 -14.67 5.74 12.63
N GLN A 167 -13.38 5.80 12.26
CA GLN A 167 -12.72 4.82 11.38
C GLN A 167 -12.10 3.65 12.15
N ASN A 168 -12.23 3.60 13.48
CA ASN A 168 -11.78 2.49 14.31
C ASN A 168 -12.68 1.25 14.11
N ILE A 169 -12.09 0.05 14.19
CA ILE A 169 -12.77 -1.24 14.10
C ILE A 169 -13.96 -1.41 15.05
N HIS A 170 -14.01 -0.65 16.14
CA HIS A 170 -15.13 -0.64 17.09
C HIS A 170 -16.37 0.08 16.54
N HIS A 171 -16.22 0.98 15.57
CA HIS A 171 -17.31 1.74 14.94
C HIS A 171 -17.70 1.20 13.57
N LEU A 172 -16.83 0.42 12.93
CA LEU A 172 -17.11 -0.21 11.64
C LEU A 172 -17.98 -1.47 11.81
N SER A 173 -19.23 -1.42 11.35
CA SER A 173 -20.24 -2.48 11.54
C SER A 173 -19.76 -3.86 11.08
N GLY A 174 -19.07 -3.95 9.93
CA GLY A 174 -18.49 -5.19 9.42
C GLY A 174 -17.31 -5.74 10.21
N CYS A 175 -16.66 -4.92 11.06
CA CYS A 175 -15.49 -5.30 11.82
C CYS A 175 -15.82 -5.78 13.23
N GLN A 176 -16.88 -5.26 13.87
CA GLN A 176 -17.20 -5.53 15.28
C GLN A 176 -17.32 -7.02 15.62
N THR A 177 -17.81 -7.84 14.70
CA THR A 177 -17.96 -9.30 14.86
C THR A 177 -16.85 -10.11 14.18
N CYS A 178 -15.91 -9.47 13.50
CA CYS A 178 -14.84 -10.14 12.75
C CYS A 178 -13.72 -10.62 13.68
N SER A 179 -13.31 -11.88 13.54
CA SER A 179 -12.21 -12.48 14.32
C SER A 179 -10.82 -11.95 13.92
N PHE A 180 -10.68 -11.37 12.73
CA PHE A 180 -9.41 -10.82 12.22
C PHE A 180 -9.23 -9.33 12.53
N ARG A 181 -10.21 -8.66 13.14
CA ARG A 181 -10.26 -7.19 13.24
C ARG A 181 -9.01 -6.56 13.85
N TYR A 182 -8.43 -7.16 14.89
CA TYR A 182 -7.22 -6.64 15.55
C TYR A 182 -5.93 -6.94 14.79
N LEU A 183 -5.99 -7.87 13.82
CA LEU A 183 -4.85 -8.20 12.96
C LEU A 183 -4.81 -7.29 11.73
N CYS A 184 -5.98 -6.93 11.18
CA CYS A 184 -6.07 -6.04 10.02
C CYS A 184 -6.26 -4.55 10.38
N GLY A 185 -6.78 -4.22 11.56
CA GLY A 185 -7.11 -2.85 11.96
C GLY A 185 -8.19 -2.20 11.09
N GLY A 186 -9.08 -2.98 10.49
CA GLY A 186 -10.14 -2.46 9.61
C GLY A 186 -9.74 -2.26 8.14
N GLY A 187 -8.52 -2.68 7.77
CA GLY A 187 -8.04 -2.62 6.39
C GLY A 187 -7.78 -1.20 5.90
N CYS A 188 -7.28 -1.04 4.68
CA CYS A 188 -7.07 0.28 4.08
C CYS A 188 -8.43 0.98 3.89
N ARG A 189 -8.68 2.08 4.62
CA ARG A 189 -9.96 2.78 4.51
C ARG A 189 -10.22 3.36 3.14
N ALA A 190 -9.17 3.72 2.39
CA ALA A 190 -9.31 4.15 1.01
C ALA A 190 -9.89 3.04 0.11
N GLN A 191 -9.40 1.81 0.24
CA GLN A 191 -9.92 0.67 -0.53
C GLN A 191 -11.39 0.45 -0.23
N HIS A 192 -11.78 0.43 1.05
CA HIS A 192 -13.18 0.23 1.40
C HIS A 192 -14.06 1.41 0.92
N TYR A 193 -13.63 2.65 1.14
CA TYR A 193 -14.37 3.84 0.73
C TYR A 193 -14.63 3.88 -0.78
N TYR A 194 -13.63 3.65 -1.63
CA TYR A 194 -13.83 3.72 -3.08
C TYR A 194 -14.70 2.59 -3.64
N HIS A 195 -14.71 1.40 -3.01
CA HIS A 195 -15.58 0.30 -3.43
C HIS A 195 -17.03 0.45 -2.95
N THR A 196 -17.25 1.06 -1.78
CA THR A 196 -18.60 1.18 -1.19
C THR A 196 -19.21 2.57 -1.35
N ASN A 197 -18.41 3.57 -1.69
CA ASN A 197 -18.77 4.99 -1.66
C ASN A 197 -19.36 5.42 -0.31
N ASP A 198 -18.80 4.90 0.79
CA ASP A 198 -19.25 5.12 2.17
C ASP A 198 -18.04 5.18 3.10
N ILE A 199 -17.96 6.24 3.92
CA ILE A 199 -16.86 6.45 4.87
C ILE A 199 -16.79 5.34 5.93
N HIS A 200 -17.91 4.70 6.28
CA HIS A 200 -17.95 3.54 7.19
C HIS A 200 -18.08 2.21 6.47
N GLY A 201 -18.05 2.22 5.14
CA GLY A 201 -18.24 1.04 4.33
C GLY A 201 -17.16 0.00 4.58
N VAL A 202 -17.53 -1.27 4.47
CA VAL A 202 -16.64 -2.41 4.59
C VAL A 202 -16.88 -3.32 3.41
N ASP A 203 -16.09 -3.12 2.34
CA ASP A 203 -16.09 -4.01 1.20
C ASP A 203 -15.70 -5.46 1.57
N ARG A 204 -16.48 -6.43 1.08
CA ARG A 204 -16.30 -7.86 1.40
C ARG A 204 -15.12 -8.47 0.66
N SER A 205 -14.86 -8.06 -0.58
CA SER A 205 -13.77 -8.61 -1.38
C SER A 205 -12.40 -8.22 -0.81
N GLU A 206 -12.25 -6.96 -0.38
CA GLU A 206 -11.07 -6.47 0.34
C GLU A 206 -10.89 -7.20 1.67
N CYS A 207 -11.97 -7.41 2.43
CA CYS A 207 -11.92 -8.19 3.66
C CYS A 207 -11.43 -9.62 3.41
N GLN A 208 -11.93 -10.27 2.36
CA GLN A 208 -11.53 -11.62 1.99
C GLN A 208 -10.05 -11.68 1.61
N LEU A 209 -9.57 -10.72 0.80
CA LEU A 209 -8.15 -10.63 0.46
C LEU A 209 -7.30 -10.49 1.72
N LEU A 210 -7.61 -9.55 2.61
CA LEU A 210 -6.87 -9.33 3.85
C LEU A 210 -6.82 -10.58 4.73
N GLN A 211 -7.93 -11.32 4.84
CA GLN A 211 -7.95 -12.58 5.58
C GLN A 211 -7.02 -13.62 4.97
N GLU A 212 -7.01 -13.77 3.64
CA GLU A 212 -6.08 -14.68 2.94
C GLU A 212 -4.62 -14.28 3.15
N LEU A 213 -4.31 -12.97 3.11
CA LEU A 213 -2.96 -12.47 3.39
C LEU A 213 -2.52 -12.78 4.82
N ILE A 214 -3.40 -12.57 5.79
CA ILE A 214 -3.09 -12.87 7.20
C ILE A 214 -2.86 -14.37 7.40
N LYS A 215 -3.73 -15.23 6.82
CA LYS A 215 -3.54 -16.70 6.86
C LYS A 215 -2.23 -17.12 6.22
N ASN A 216 -1.89 -16.57 5.05
CA ASN A 216 -0.63 -16.85 4.37
C ASN A 216 0.58 -16.46 5.24
N GLN A 217 0.53 -15.29 5.87
CA GLN A 217 1.58 -14.83 6.78
C GLN A 217 1.72 -15.75 8.00
N MET A 218 0.61 -16.16 8.62
CA MET A 218 0.62 -17.12 9.74
C MET A 218 1.29 -18.44 9.34
N TYR A 219 0.95 -18.97 8.16
CA TYR A 219 1.56 -20.20 7.63
C TYR A 219 3.07 -20.05 7.38
N ARG A 220 3.50 -18.92 6.81
CA ARG A 220 4.93 -18.65 6.57
C ARG A 220 5.73 -18.57 7.87
N ILE A 221 5.18 -17.93 8.89
CA ILE A 221 5.80 -17.84 10.21
C ILE A 221 5.92 -19.23 10.84
N TRP A 222 4.83 -20.01 10.82
CA TRP A 222 4.85 -21.39 11.33
C TRP A 222 5.90 -22.25 10.62
N LYS A 223 5.99 -22.19 9.29
CA LYS A 223 7.03 -22.90 8.53
C LYS A 223 8.46 -22.50 8.93
N GLN A 224 8.69 -21.21 9.15
CA GLN A 224 10.01 -20.74 9.58
C GLN A 224 10.37 -21.27 10.97
N THR A 225 9.41 -21.36 11.89
CA THR A 225 9.62 -21.90 13.24
C THR A 225 9.82 -23.41 13.29
N GLU A 226 9.30 -24.19 12.34
CA GLU A 226 9.56 -25.64 12.27
C GLU A 226 10.93 -25.98 11.68
N MET A 227 11.57 -25.04 10.97
CA MET A 227 12.88 -25.23 10.35
C MET A 227 14.06 -24.79 11.23
N THR A 228 13.78 -24.26 12.43
CA THR A 228 14.74 -23.82 13.44
C THR A 228 14.72 -24.73 14.66
#